data_AF-A0A396H2I5-F1
#
_entry.id   AF-A0A396H2I5-F1
#
_cell.length_a   1.000
_cell.length_b   1.000
_cell.length_c   1.000
_cell.angle_alpha   90.00
_cell.angle_beta   90.00
_cell.angle_gamma   90.00
#
_symmetry.space_group_name_H-M   'P 1'
#
loop_
_entity.id
_entity.type
_entity.pdbx_description
1 polymer ?
#
loop_
_entity_poly.entity_id
_entity_poly.type
_entity_poly.pdbx_seq_one_letter_code
_entity_poly.pdbx_strand_id
1 'polypeptide(L)'
;MFIGVFFVEKLLILGVGVNSTLEDKIKSLPQQPKVGFQQFSVHVTLDTHHRPLFYYLVEAEVDPASKPVVLYLNGGPGCSSVGQGAFSEHGPFLPTTKGTIWRRW
;
A
#
# COMPACT_ATOMS: atom_id res chain seq x y z
N MET A 1 -13.89 10.68 -11.70
CA MET A 1 -12.82 10.01 -10.94
C MET A 1 -13.42 8.78 -10.30
N PHE A 2 -13.08 7.58 -10.77
CA PHE A 2 -13.55 6.33 -10.15
C PHE A 2 -12.54 5.96 -9.06
N ILE A 3 -12.91 6.12 -7.80
CA ILE A 3 -12.15 5.62 -6.65
C ILE A 3 -12.69 4.22 -6.37
N GLY A 4 -11.89 3.20 -6.64
CA GLY A 4 -12.24 1.81 -6.35
C GLY A 4 -11.60 1.37 -5.05
N VAL A 5 -12.40 1.25 -3.99
CA VAL A 5 -12.00 0.56 -2.76
C VAL A 5 -12.51 -0.86 -2.85
N PHE A 6 -11.62 -1.83 -3.04
CA PHE A 6 -11.98 -3.24 -3.13
C PHE A 6 -11.57 -3.97 -1.85
N PHE A 7 -12.52 -4.66 -1.22
CA PHE A 7 -12.20 -5.59 -0.12
C PHE A 7 -11.62 -6.88 -0.71
N VAL A 8 -10.51 -7.36 -0.14
CA VAL A 8 -9.72 -8.47 -0.69
C VAL A 8 -10.49 -9.79 -0.79
N GLU A 9 -11.59 -9.98 -0.06
CA GLU A 9 -12.48 -11.14 -0.25
C GLU A 9 -12.95 -11.28 -1.71
N LYS A 10 -13.15 -10.17 -2.43
CA LYS A 10 -13.47 -10.20 -3.87
C LYS A 10 -12.26 -10.39 -4.78
N LEU A 11 -11.04 -10.13 -4.28
CA LEU A 11 -9.78 -10.34 -5.02
C LEU A 11 -9.37 -11.82 -5.04
N LEU A 12 -9.78 -12.63 -4.05
CA LEU A 12 -9.59 -14.09 -4.05
C LEU A 12 -10.25 -14.76 -5.26
N ILE A 13 -11.33 -14.19 -5.80
CA ILE A 13 -12.00 -14.66 -7.03
C ILE A 13 -11.10 -14.43 -8.28
N LEU A 14 -10.13 -13.52 -8.20
CA LEU A 14 -9.17 -13.21 -9.27
C LEU A 14 -7.82 -13.94 -9.11
N GLY A 15 -7.66 -14.84 -8.14
CA GLY A 15 -6.48 -15.70 -8.00
C GLY A 15 -5.18 -14.98 -7.59
N VAL A 16 -5.24 -13.73 -7.14
CA VAL A 16 -4.05 -12.97 -6.71
C VAL A 16 -3.77 -13.26 -5.23
N GLY A 17 -2.85 -14.19 -4.96
CA GLY A 17 -2.27 -14.38 -3.64
C GLY A 17 -1.11 -13.40 -3.42
N VAL A 18 -1.26 -12.44 -2.50
CA VAL A 18 -0.14 -11.58 -2.07
C VAL A 18 0.56 -12.27 -0.91
N ASN A 19 1.75 -12.83 -1.15
CA ASN A 19 2.62 -13.35 -0.08
C ASN A 19 3.73 -12.34 0.18
N SER A 20 3.66 -11.64 1.31
CA SER A 20 4.70 -10.68 1.74
C SER A 20 5.73 -11.38 2.60
N THR A 21 7.00 -11.29 2.23
CA THR A 21 8.11 -11.87 3.00
C THR A 21 8.70 -10.85 3.98
N LEU A 22 9.54 -11.32 4.90
CA LEU A 22 10.28 -10.46 5.81
C LEU A 22 11.26 -9.52 5.08
N GLU A 23 11.66 -9.86 3.85
CA GLU A 23 12.53 -9.05 3.00
C GLU A 23 11.81 -7.80 2.46
N ASP A 24 10.49 -7.88 2.28
CA ASP A 24 9.67 -6.77 1.78
C ASP A 24 9.38 -5.72 2.86
N LYS A 25 9.74 -5.99 4.13
CA LYS A 25 9.42 -5.12 5.26
C LYS A 25 10.24 -3.83 5.25
N ILE A 26 9.55 -2.70 5.20
CA ILE A 26 10.15 -1.38 5.31
C ILE A 26 10.45 -1.10 6.78
N LYS A 27 11.74 -1.05 7.14
CA LYS A 27 12.19 -0.74 8.50
C LYS A 27 11.84 0.70 8.91
N SER A 28 12.10 1.64 8.02
CA SER A 28 11.74 3.05 8.17
C SER A 28 11.89 3.76 6.83
N LEU A 29 11.00 4.69 6.52
CA LEU A 29 11.16 5.64 5.43
C LEU A 29 12.10 6.79 5.84
N PRO A 30 12.72 7.50 4.87
CA PRO A 30 13.48 8.71 5.17
C PRO A 30 12.63 9.73 5.91
N GLN A 31 13.16 10.31 6.99
CA GLN A 31 12.47 11.33 7.80
C GLN A 31 11.12 10.86 8.38
N GLN A 32 10.93 9.55 8.53
CA GLN A 32 9.70 9.01 9.09
C GLN A 32 9.62 9.22 10.61
N PRO A 33 8.49 9.73 11.13
CA PRO A 33 8.22 9.67 12.56
C PRO A 33 8.07 8.21 13.03
N LYS A 34 8.23 7.98 14.33
CA LYS A 34 8.04 6.64 14.92
C LYS A 34 6.59 6.20 14.74
N VAL A 35 6.39 4.97 14.24
CA VAL A 35 5.08 4.35 14.05
C VAL A 35 5.02 2.98 14.71
N GLY A 36 3.80 2.54 15.05
CA GLY A 36 3.55 1.22 15.66
C GLY A 36 3.14 0.14 14.66
N PHE A 37 2.73 0.51 13.45
CA PHE A 37 2.32 -0.41 12.40
C PHE A 37 3.49 -0.90 11.55
N GLN A 38 3.27 -2.00 10.83
CA GLN A 38 4.20 -2.53 9.85
C GLN A 38 3.84 -2.04 8.45
N GLN A 39 4.85 -1.88 7.60
CA GLN A 39 4.68 -1.47 6.21
C GLN A 39 5.67 -2.25 5.34
N PHE A 40 5.25 -2.49 4.10
CA PHE A 40 5.94 -3.37 3.17
C PHE A 40 5.95 -2.78 1.76
N SER A 41 7.00 -3.10 1.03
CA SER A 41 7.21 -2.75 -0.38
C SER A 41 7.28 -4.05 -1.16
N VAL A 42 6.16 -4.48 -1.73
CA VAL A 42 6.00 -5.81 -2.34
C VAL A 42 5.92 -5.68 -3.85
N HIS A 43 6.58 -6.58 -4.58
CA HIS A 43 6.36 -6.77 -6.01
C HIS A 43 5.64 -8.09 -6.26
N VAL A 44 4.49 -8.04 -6.93
CA VAL A 44 3.74 -9.24 -7.31
C VAL A 44 3.74 -9.38 -8.82
N THR A 45 4.21 -10.52 -9.31
CA THR A 45 4.18 -10.86 -10.73
C THR A 45 2.89 -11.60 -11.03
N LEU A 46 2.05 -11.02 -11.88
CA LEU A 46 0.71 -11.55 -12.17
C LEU A 46 0.68 -12.62 -13.27
N ASP A 47 1.71 -12.71 -14.13
CA ASP A 47 1.68 -13.57 -15.32
C ASP A 47 3.07 -13.98 -15.86
N THR A 48 3.04 -14.79 -16.93
CA THR A 48 4.20 -15.24 -17.70
C THR A 48 4.90 -14.12 -18.48
N HIS A 49 4.33 -12.92 -18.55
CA HIS A 49 4.95 -11.76 -19.19
C HIS A 49 5.85 -10.97 -18.25
N HIS A 50 6.00 -11.43 -16.99
CA HIS A 50 6.94 -10.88 -16.02
C HIS A 50 6.79 -9.37 -15.83
N ARG A 51 5.54 -8.90 -15.77
CA ARG A 51 5.24 -7.51 -15.42
C ARG A 51 4.97 -7.42 -13.92
N PRO A 52 5.96 -7.07 -13.10
CA PRO A 52 5.74 -6.94 -11.66
C PRO A 52 4.89 -5.69 -11.39
N LEU A 53 3.86 -5.86 -10.57
CA LEU A 53 3.14 -4.76 -9.97
C LEU A 53 3.73 -4.43 -8.61
N PHE A 54 4.03 -3.16 -8.39
CA PHE A 54 4.49 -2.65 -7.10
C PHE A 54 3.31 -2.34 -6.18
N TYR A 55 3.37 -2.82 -4.94
CA TYR A 55 2.41 -2.56 -3.87
C TYR A 55 3.12 -1.94 -2.66
N TYR A 56 2.54 -0.86 -2.15
CA TYR A 56 2.84 -0.34 -0.82
C TYR A 56 1.74 -0.78 0.14
N LEU A 57 2.07 -1.71 1.04
CA LEU A 57 1.14 -2.27 2.02
C LEU A 57 1.43 -1.67 3.39
N VAL A 58 0.37 -1.24 4.08
CA VAL A 58 0.42 -0.75 5.45
C VAL A 58 -0.58 -1.54 6.27
N GLU A 59 -0.12 -2.16 7.35
CA GLU A 59 -0.99 -2.88 8.28
C GLU A 59 -1.80 -1.92 9.14
N ALA A 60 -2.94 -2.40 9.64
CA ALA A 60 -3.70 -1.65 10.63
C ALA A 60 -2.88 -1.48 11.93
N GLU A 61 -3.01 -0.31 12.57
CA GLU A 61 -2.27 -0.03 13.80
C GLU A 61 -2.69 -0.90 14.99
N VAL A 62 -3.97 -1.29 15.01
CA VAL A 62 -4.59 -2.02 16.12
C VAL A 62 -5.15 -3.33 15.60
N ASP A 63 -4.61 -4.43 16.16
CA ASP A 63 -5.04 -5.80 15.87
C ASP A 63 -5.08 -6.13 14.36
N PRO A 64 -3.94 -6.00 13.63
CA PRO A 64 -3.91 -6.12 12.17
C PRO A 64 -4.42 -7.47 11.67
N ALA A 65 -4.21 -8.55 12.45
CA ALA A 65 -4.68 -9.89 12.09
C ALA A 65 -6.22 -10.00 12.05
N SER A 66 -6.95 -9.15 12.78
CA SER A 66 -8.41 -9.15 12.81
C SER A 66 -9.04 -8.23 11.76
N LYS A 67 -8.26 -7.43 11.04
CA LYS A 67 -8.77 -6.40 10.12
C LYS A 67 -8.84 -6.93 8.68
N PRO A 68 -9.83 -6.48 7.89
CA PRO A 68 -9.87 -6.84 6.48
C PRO A 68 -8.72 -6.18 5.72
N VAL A 69 -8.24 -6.85 4.67
CA VAL A 69 -7.31 -6.23 3.72
C VAL A 69 -8.11 -5.43 2.69
N VAL A 70 -7.67 -4.20 2.45
CA VAL A 70 -8.29 -3.26 1.51
C VAL A 70 -7.30 -2.95 0.38
N LEU A 71 -7.71 -3.20 -0.86
CA LEU A 71 -6.98 -2.81 -2.05
C LEU A 71 -7.49 -1.45 -2.54
N TYR A 72 -6.58 -0.48 -2.59
CA TYR A 72 -6.84 0.85 -3.13
C TYR A 72 -6.17 1.04 -4.48
N LEU A 73 -6.96 1.35 -5.50
CA LEU A 73 -6.47 1.64 -6.85
C LEU A 73 -6.95 3.03 -7.28
N ASN A 74 -6.01 3.93 -7.59
CA ASN A 74 -6.34 5.16 -8.28
C ASN A 74 -6.66 4.85 -9.76
N GLY A 75 -7.58 5.62 -10.32
CA GLY A 75 -8.00 5.51 -11.72
C GLY A 75 -7.22 6.43 -12.67
N GLY A 76 -7.85 6.76 -13.81
CA GLY A 76 -7.15 7.29 -14.98
C GLY A 76 -6.31 6.19 -15.64
N PRO A 77 -5.73 6.39 -16.83
CA PRO A 77 -4.63 5.54 -17.26
C PRO A 77 -3.31 6.09 -16.70
N GLY A 78 -2.58 5.27 -15.94
CA GLY A 78 -1.19 5.54 -15.57
C GLY A 78 -0.94 6.34 -14.27
N CYS A 79 -1.98 6.80 -13.57
CA CYS A 79 -1.78 7.42 -12.25
C CYS A 79 -1.35 6.39 -11.20
N SER A 80 -0.42 6.76 -10.32
CA SER A 80 0.09 5.88 -9.28
C SER A 80 -0.81 5.88 -8.04
N SER A 81 -1.24 4.70 -7.61
CA SER A 81 -1.96 4.51 -6.35
C SER A 81 -1.13 4.87 -5.12
N VAL A 82 0.20 4.78 -5.24
CA VAL A 82 1.13 5.12 -4.15
C VAL A 82 1.24 6.62 -4.01
N GLY A 83 1.50 7.32 -5.12
CA GLY A 83 1.66 8.79 -5.09
C GLY A 83 0.36 9.50 -4.70
N GLN A 84 -0.75 9.15 -5.34
CA GLN A 84 -2.03 9.80 -5.11
C GLN A 84 -2.72 9.21 -3.86
N GLY A 85 -3.02 7.91 -3.84
CA GLY A 85 -3.76 7.27 -2.75
C GLY A 85 -3.03 7.30 -1.40
N ALA A 86 -1.85 6.66 -1.34
CA ALA A 86 -1.14 6.52 -0.07
C ALA A 86 -0.58 7.85 0.45
N PHE A 87 0.12 8.62 -0.40
CA PHE A 87 0.81 9.82 0.06
C PHE A 87 0.00 11.11 -0.04
N SER A 88 -1.02 11.19 -0.91
CA SER A 88 -1.80 12.44 -1.07
C SER A 88 -3.21 12.36 -0.48
N GLU A 89 -3.86 11.20 -0.51
CA GLU A 89 -5.26 11.04 -0.09
C GLU A 89 -5.39 10.54 1.36
N HIS A 90 -5.21 9.24 1.61
CA HIS A 90 -5.65 8.62 2.87
C HIS A 90 -4.64 7.67 3.53
N GLY A 91 -3.46 7.46 2.97
CA GLY A 91 -2.42 6.63 3.63
C GLY A 91 -1.86 7.27 4.91
N PRO A 92 -0.95 6.58 5.60
CA PRO A 92 -0.50 6.97 6.94
C PRO A 92 0.43 8.19 6.96
N PHE A 93 1.00 8.56 5.80
CA PHE A 93 1.98 9.63 5.70
C PHE A 93 1.56 10.71 4.70
N LEU A 94 1.88 11.96 5.02
CA LEU A 94 1.72 13.11 4.13
C LEU A 94 3.10 13.72 3.83
N PRO A 95 3.55 13.73 2.55
CA PRO A 95 4.77 14.42 2.16
C PRO A 95 4.63 15.93 2.32
N THR A 96 5.75 16.59 2.61
CA THR A 96 5.83 18.05 2.64
C THR A 96 6.74 18.61 1.57
N THR A 97 6.60 19.91 1.34
CA THR A 97 7.46 20.69 0.43
C THR A 97 8.94 20.67 0.84
N LYS A 98 9.25 20.30 2.09
CA LYS A 98 10.63 20.17 2.61
C LYS A 98 11.25 18.79 2.38
N GLY A 99 10.54 17.88 1.69
CA GLY A 99 11.01 16.51 1.47
C GLY A 99 10.95 15.63 2.72
N THR A 100 10.19 16.03 3.74
CA THR A 100 9.91 15.21 4.92
C THR A 100 8.49 14.62 4.86
N ILE A 101 8.21 13.60 5.67
CA ILE A 101 6.90 12.99 5.79
C ILE A 101 6.32 13.18 7.19
N TRP A 102 5.03 13.50 7.27
CA TRP A 102 4.30 13.67 8.53
C TRP A 102 3.37 12.50 8.72
N ARG A 103 3.22 12.03 9.96
CA ARG A 103 2.21 11.03 10.29
C ARG A 103 0.83 11.67 10.20
N ARG A 104 -0.04 11.10 9.37
CA ARG A 104 -1.43 11.51 9.22
C ARG A 104 -2.32 10.84 10.27
N TRP A 105 -2.10 9.55 10.50
CA TRP A 105 -2.77 8.76 11.53
C TRP A 105 -1.82 7.70 12.08
#